data_AF-A0A0W1AHP1-F1
#
_entry.id   AF-A0A0W1AHP1-F1
#
_cell.length_a   1.000
_cell.length_b   1.000
_cell.length_c   1.000
_cell.angle_alpha   90.00
_cell.angle_beta   90.00
_cell.angle_gamma   90.00
#
_symmetry.space_group_name_H-M   'P 1'
#
loop_
_entity.id
_entity.type
_entity.pdbx_description
1 polymer ?
#
loop_
_entity_poly.entity_id
_entity_poly.type
_entity_poly.pdbx_seq_one_letter_code
_entity_poly.pdbx_strand_id
1 'polypeptide(L)' 'MLHEFTGEEIQQLRKKQSLSQSVFAKYLNVSPAMIRGLEQGKRHAHGAILKLLNIVERHGINGLL' A
#
# COMPACT_ATOMS: atom_id res chain seq x y z
N MET A 1 16.46 4.97 -3.91
CA MET A 1 15.40 6.00 -3.86
C MET A 1 14.06 5.31 -3.62
N LEU A 2 13.10 5.99 -3.00
CA LEU A 2 11.73 5.47 -2.84
C LEU A 2 10.92 5.85 -4.07
N HIS A 3 10.14 4.90 -4.61
CA HIS A 3 9.14 5.17 -5.63
C HIS A 3 7.90 5.76 -4.96
N GLU A 4 7.44 6.91 -5.45
CA GLU A 4 6.17 7.51 -5.05
C GLU A 4 5.04 6.88 -5.84
N PHE A 5 3.96 6.51 -5.15
CA PHE A 5 2.83 5.83 -5.76
C PHE A 5 1.64 6.76 -5.94
N THR A 6 1.03 6.69 -7.11
CA THR A 6 -0.34 7.13 -7.37
C THR A 6 -1.34 6.20 -6.67
N GLY A 7 -2.58 6.68 -6.48
CA GLY A 7 -3.64 5.85 -5.92
C GLY A 7 -3.93 4.59 -6.76
N GLU A 8 -3.83 4.71 -8.08
CA GLU A 8 -4.00 3.59 -8.98
C GLU A 8 -2.89 2.55 -8.82
N GLU A 9 -1.63 2.96 -8.73
CA GLU A 9 -0.51 2.04 -8.50
C GLU A 9 -0.63 1.32 -7.15
N ILE A 10 -1.08 2.00 -6.09
CA ILE A 10 -1.35 1.36 -4.78
C ILE A 10 -2.45 0.30 -4.93
N GLN A 11 -3.51 0.61 -5.66
CA GLN A 11 -4.60 -0.34 -5.91
C GLN A 11 -4.10 -1.55 -6.71
N GLN A 12 -3.30 -1.34 -7.74
CA GLN A 12 -2.73 -2.41 -8.55
C GLN A 12 -1.77 -3.26 -7.73
N LEU A 13 -0.91 -2.65 -6.92
CA LEU A 13 0.00 -3.34 -6.02
C LEU A 13 -0.77 -4.27 -5.08
N ARG A 14 -1.84 -3.77 -4.44
CA ARG A 14 -2.70 -4.59 -3.58
C ARG A 14 -3.36 -5.74 -4.34
N LYS A 15 -3.92 -5.47 -5.52
CA LYS A 15 -4.59 -6.49 -6.35
C LYS A 15 -3.62 -7.58 -6.81
N LYS A 16 -2.37 -7.23 -7.14
CA LYS A 16 -1.30 -8.19 -7.47
C LYS A 16 -0.98 -9.15 -6.32
N GLN A 17 -1.20 -8.75 -5.07
CA GLN A 17 -1.09 -9.62 -3.90
C GLN A 17 -2.38 -10.39 -3.59
N SER A 18 -3.43 -10.23 -4.40
CA SER A 18 -4.77 -10.84 -4.19
C SER A 18 -5.41 -10.48 -2.85
N LEU A 19 -5.12 -9.29 -2.31
CA LEU A 19 -5.61 -8.85 -1.01
C LEU A 19 -6.80 -7.88 -1.13
N SER A 20 -7.74 -8.00 -0.19
CA SER A 20 -8.76 -6.96 0.02
C SER A 20 -8.13 -5.70 0.64
N GLN A 21 -8.82 -4.56 0.54
CA GLN A 21 -8.35 -3.31 1.18
C GLN A 21 -8.15 -3.47 2.69
N SER A 22 -9.03 -4.22 3.37
CA SER A 22 -8.94 -4.43 4.81
C SER A 22 -7.76 -5.30 5.21
N VAL A 23 -7.48 -6.36 4.45
CA VAL A 23 -6.33 -7.25 4.72
C VAL A 23 -5.02 -6.53 4.42
N PHE A 24 -4.95 -5.78 3.30
CA PHE A 24 -3.77 -4.99 2.96
C PHE A 24 -3.48 -3.91 4.01
N ALA A 25 -4.52 -3.24 4.51
CA ALA A 25 -4.39 -2.26 5.58
C ALA A 25 -3.80 -2.86 6.87
N LYS A 26 -4.21 -4.09 7.21
CA LYS A 26 -3.68 -4.81 8.38
C LYS A 26 -2.17 -5.06 8.25
N TYR A 27 -1.69 -5.49 7.08
CA TYR A 27 -0.26 -5.68 6.84
C TYR A 27 0.54 -4.37 6.91
N LEU A 28 -0.04 -3.27 6.41
CA LEU A 28 0.59 -1.95 6.44
C LEU A 28 0.43 -1.22 7.78
N ASN A 29 -0.19 -1.85 8.78
CA ASN A 29 -0.51 -1.27 10.08
C ASN A 29 -1.25 0.08 9.99
N VAL A 30 -2.24 0.16 9.11
CA VAL A 30 -3.11 1.34 8.93
C VAL A 30 -4.59 0.96 8.88
N SER A 31 -5.47 1.94 8.94
CA SER A 31 -6.91 1.68 8.81
C SER A 31 -7.31 1.39 7.35
N PRO A 32 -8.38 0.60 7.11
CA PRO A 32 -8.91 0.42 5.76
C PRO A 32 -9.34 1.73 5.10
N ALA A 33 -9.76 2.73 5.89
CA ALA A 33 -10.09 4.06 5.40
C ALA A 33 -8.85 4.81 4.85
N MET A 34 -7.67 4.59 5.45
CA MET A 34 -6.42 5.15 4.93
C MET A 34 -6.07 4.55 3.58
N ILE A 35 -6.15 3.23 3.41
CA ILE A 35 -5.96 2.56 2.11
C ILE A 35 -6.95 3.06 1.07
N ARG A 36 -8.24 3.19 1.41
CA ARG A 36 -9.23 3.78 0.50
C ARG A 36 -8.87 5.19 0.07
N GLY A 37 -8.45 6.04 1.01
CA GLY A 37 -8.07 7.42 0.71
C GLY A 37 -6.85 7.50 -0.19
N LEU A 38 -5.86 6.62 0.01
CA LEU A 38 -4.68 6.49 -0.84
C LEU A 38 -5.06 6.03 -2.25
N GLU A 39 -5.83 4.94 -2.37
CA GLU A 39 -6.23 4.39 -3.67
C GLU A 39 -7.10 5.35 -4.50
N GLN A 40 -7.88 6.21 -3.84
CA GLN A 40 -8.68 7.24 -4.50
C GLN A 40 -7.90 8.52 -4.81
N GLY A 41 -6.62 8.61 -4.44
CA GLY A 41 -5.81 9.83 -4.61
C GLY A 41 -6.21 10.99 -3.69
N LYS A 42 -7.07 10.76 -2.69
CA LYS A 42 -7.45 11.77 -1.68
C LYS A 42 -6.36 11.97 -0.62
N ARG A 43 -5.45 11.01 -0.52
CA ARG A 43 -4.26 11.03 0.34
C ARG A 43 -3.07 10.56 -0.48
N HIS A 44 -1.88 11.00 -0.07
CA HIS A 44 -0.62 10.56 -0.67
C HIS A 44 0.19 9.78 0.37
N ALA A 45 0.90 8.75 -0.07
CA ALA A 45 1.75 7.95 0.80
C ALA A 45 3.02 8.74 1.14
N HIS A 46 3.36 8.83 2.42
CA HIS A 46 4.58 9.49 2.89
C HIS A 46 5.17 8.75 4.09
N GLY A 47 6.44 9.01 4.40
CA GLY A 47 7.09 8.44 5.57
C GLY A 47 7.05 6.91 5.62
N ALA A 48 6.55 6.35 6.72
CA ALA A 48 6.55 4.89 6.94
C ALA A 48 5.72 4.12 5.91
N ILE A 49 4.49 4.58 5.60
CA ILE A 49 3.64 3.87 4.64
C ILE A 49 4.26 3.82 3.24
N LEU A 50 4.97 4.88 2.82
CA LEU A 50 5.67 4.90 1.53
C LEU A 50 6.78 3.84 1.49
N LYS A 51 7.53 3.69 2.59
CA LYS A 51 8.57 2.65 2.72
C LYS A 51 7.96 1.26 2.65
N LEU A 52 6.85 1.02 3.36
CA LEU A 52 6.18 -0.28 3.35
C LEU A 52 5.63 -0.64 1.97
N LEU A 53 5.03 0.31 1.25
CA LEU A 53 4.59 0.10 -0.14
C LEU A 53 5.75 -0.27 -1.07
N ASN A 54 6.91 0.38 -0.92
CA ASN A 54 8.13 0.04 -1.66
C ASN A 54 8.65 -1.37 -1.31
N ILE A 55 8.55 -1.79 -0.05
CA ILE A 55 8.92 -3.16 0.36
C ILE A 55 7.99 -4.17 -0.31
N VAL A 56 6.68 -3.94 -0.29
CA VAL A 56 5.69 -4.82 -0.91
C VAL A 56 5.89 -4.88 -2.43
N GLU A 57 6.22 -3.76 -3.08
CA GLU A 57 6.51 -3.74 -4.52
C GLU A 57 7.70 -4.63 -4.88
N ARG A 58 8.76 -4.65 -4.06
CA ARG A 58 10.00 -5.39 -4.33
C ARG A 58 9.96 -6.85 -3.89
N HIS A 59 9.26 -7.13 -2.79
CA HIS A 59 9.33 -8.42 -2.09
C HIS A 59 7.96 -9.10 -1.93
N GLY A 60 6.88 -8.49 -2.42
CA GLY A 60 5.52 -8.93 -2.16
C GLY A 60 5.12 -8.73 -0.69
N ILE A 61 3.93 -9.22 -0.33
CA ILE A 61 3.42 -9.07 1.04
C ILE A 61 4.29 -9.79 2.09
N ASN A 62 5.03 -10.81 1.66
CA ASN A 62 5.94 -11.57 2.53
C ASN A 62 7.10 -10.72 3.06
N GLY A 63 7.44 -9.61 2.42
CA GLY A 63 8.44 -8.67 2.94
C GLY A 63 8.01 -7.92 4.21
N LEU A 64 6.76 -8.08 4.65
CA LEU A 64 6.19 -7.48 5.87
C LEU A 64 5.93 -8.50 6.99
N LEU A 65 6.27 -9.78 6.78
CA LEU A 65 6.09 -10.86 7.75
C LEU A 65 7.32 -11.05 8.65
#